data_AF-A0A7S1KG46-F1
#
_entry.id   AF-A0A7S1KG46-F1
#
_cell.length_a   1.000
_cell.length_b   1.000
_cell.length_c   1.000
_cell.angle_alpha   90.00
_cell.angle_beta   90.00
_cell.angle_gamma   90.00
#
_symmetry.space_group_name_H-M   'P 1'
#
loop_
_entity.id
_entity.type
_entity.pdbx_description
1 polymer ?
#
loop_
_entity_poly.entity_id
_entity_poly.type
_entity_poly.pdbx_seq_one_letter_code
_entity_poly.pdbx_strand_id
1 'polypeptide(L)'
;MKLFAVLATLSLVAASANEAFVSPLGGNILRAQRTASQPQRTPLVEECQTVLMGALPGTDADEARSACEEGAKMAPLVSAMALGLMSAIAPQAAFAAGDPELGEIIFSGNCAACHAGGNNVVQAEKTLKKEALETYGVNTVDKVIYQVTNGKNAMPAFGGRLSEEDIQDVAAYVIDQATGDKW
;
A
#
# COMPACT_ATOMS: atom_id res chain seq x y z
N MET A 1 16.68 -15.71 3.29
CA MET A 1 16.72 -14.28 2.88
C MET A 1 17.17 -14.08 1.43
N LYS A 2 18.07 -14.90 0.84
CA LYS A 2 18.49 -14.77 -0.57
C LYS A 2 17.38 -15.05 -1.61
N LEU A 3 16.42 -15.92 -1.32
CA LEU A 3 15.34 -16.31 -2.26
C LEU A 3 14.33 -15.19 -2.58
N PHE A 4 14.04 -14.32 -1.60
CA PHE A 4 13.12 -13.19 -1.80
C PHE A 4 13.72 -12.08 -2.68
N ALA A 5 15.03 -11.85 -2.58
CA ALA A 5 15.73 -10.88 -3.42
C ALA A 5 15.74 -11.32 -4.89
N VAL A 6 15.86 -12.62 -5.17
CA VAL A 6 15.85 -13.19 -6.52
C VAL A 6 14.46 -13.08 -7.17
N LEU A 7 13.38 -13.31 -6.42
CA LEU A 7 12.02 -13.17 -6.93
C LEU A 7 11.62 -11.72 -7.22
N ALA A 8 12.09 -10.78 -6.38
CA ALA A 8 11.83 -9.35 -6.56
C ALA A 8 12.58 -8.77 -7.78
N THR A 9 13.83 -9.20 -8.02
CA THR A 9 14.60 -8.74 -9.17
C THR A 9 14.11 -9.34 -10.48
N LEU A 10 13.66 -10.61 -10.49
CA LEU A 10 13.12 -11.26 -11.67
C LEU A 10 11.82 -10.60 -12.16
N SER A 11 10.99 -10.10 -11.23
CA SER A 11 9.77 -9.35 -11.57
C SER A 11 10.06 -7.99 -12.22
N LEU A 12 11.18 -7.35 -11.84
CA LEU A 12 11.57 -6.05 -12.39
C LEU A 12 12.16 -6.17 -13.81
N VAL A 13 12.89 -7.26 -14.09
CA VAL A 13 13.45 -7.55 -15.42
C VAL A 13 12.34 -7.89 -16.43
N ALA A 14 11.29 -8.59 -16.01
CA ALA A 14 10.14 -8.88 -16.87
C ALA A 14 9.39 -7.59 -17.31
N ALA A 15 9.42 -6.53 -16.51
CA ALA A 15 8.75 -5.28 -16.81
C ALA A 15 9.46 -4.43 -17.88
N SER A 16 10.78 -4.55 -18.08
CA SER A 16 11.51 -3.72 -19.07
C SER A 16 11.59 -4.33 -20.47
N ALA A 17 11.19 -5.59 -20.65
CA ALA A 17 11.28 -6.29 -21.94
C ALA A 17 10.16 -5.90 -22.95
N ASN A 18 9.18 -5.09 -22.54
CA ASN A 18 8.02 -4.77 -23.38
C ASN A 18 8.13 -3.44 -24.15
N GLU A 19 9.22 -2.68 -23.98
CA GLU A 19 9.38 -1.32 -24.54
C GLU A 19 10.68 -1.17 -25.34
N ALA A 20 11.08 -2.15 -26.16
CA ALA A 20 12.26 -1.98 -27.02
C ALA A 20 12.26 -2.87 -28.27
N PHE A 21 11.27 -2.72 -29.17
CA PHE A 21 11.38 -3.29 -30.52
C PHE A 21 10.68 -2.47 -31.60
N VAL A 22 11.16 -1.24 -31.82
CA VAL A 22 11.05 -0.58 -33.13
C VAL A 22 12.34 0.23 -33.37
N SER A 23 13.28 -0.35 -34.14
CA SER A 23 14.40 0.40 -34.75
C SER A 23 14.52 0.00 -36.22
N PRO A 24 14.75 0.94 -37.16
CA PRO A 24 15.03 0.64 -38.56
C PRO A 24 16.53 0.35 -38.79
N LEU A 25 16.76 -0.47 -39.81
CA LEU A 25 18.02 -1.05 -40.26
C LEU A 25 18.98 -0.05 -40.93
N GLY A 26 20.27 -0.32 -40.79
CA GLY A 26 21.36 0.18 -41.64
C GLY A 26 22.59 0.49 -40.78
N GLY A 27 23.69 -0.25 -40.76
CA GLY A 27 24.31 -1.12 -41.75
C GLY A 27 25.79 -0.69 -41.80
N ASN A 28 26.74 -1.59 -41.52
CA ASN A 28 27.83 -1.97 -42.43
C ASN A 28 28.74 -3.02 -41.79
N ILE A 29 29.19 -3.92 -42.64
CA ILE A 29 29.96 -5.13 -42.39
C ILE A 29 31.44 -4.76 -42.50
N LEU A 30 32.29 -5.23 -41.57
CA LEU A 30 33.57 -5.92 -41.86
C LEU A 30 34.48 -6.03 -40.62
N ARG A 31 34.96 -7.27 -40.42
CA ARG A 31 36.29 -7.66 -39.89
C ARG A 31 36.41 -8.01 -38.39
N ALA A 32 36.31 -9.31 -38.08
CA ALA A 32 37.44 -10.13 -37.59
C ALA A 32 36.96 -11.55 -37.23
N GLN A 33 37.42 -12.55 -37.99
CA GLN A 33 37.25 -13.98 -37.70
C GLN A 33 38.49 -14.54 -36.99
N ARG A 34 38.32 -15.03 -35.76
CA ARG A 34 39.01 -16.16 -35.08
C ARG A 34 38.70 -16.00 -33.58
N THR A 35 37.87 -16.83 -32.96
CA THR A 35 38.04 -18.28 -32.75
C THR A 35 36.68 -19.01 -32.72
N ALA A 36 36.68 -20.27 -33.15
CA ALA A 36 35.52 -21.16 -33.06
C ALA A 36 35.24 -21.57 -31.60
N SER A 37 33.95 -21.88 -31.32
CA SER A 37 33.36 -22.40 -30.07
C SER A 37 32.65 -21.42 -29.12
N GLN A 38 31.81 -20.53 -29.65
CA GLN A 38 30.74 -19.93 -28.84
C GLN A 38 29.37 -20.23 -29.47
N PRO A 39 28.46 -20.93 -28.75
CA PRO A 39 27.05 -20.93 -29.13
C PRO A 39 26.58 -19.49 -29.07
N GLN A 40 25.84 -19.07 -30.08
CA GLN A 40 25.41 -17.68 -30.25
C GLN A 40 24.73 -17.21 -28.96
N ARG A 41 25.35 -16.23 -28.28
CA ARG A 41 24.76 -15.53 -27.15
C ARG A 41 23.56 -14.77 -27.67
N THR A 42 22.37 -15.18 -27.25
CA THR A 42 21.18 -14.33 -27.40
C THR A 42 21.39 -13.09 -26.53
N PRO A 43 20.99 -11.88 -26.97
CA PRO A 43 21.20 -10.63 -26.23
C PRO A 43 20.64 -10.69 -24.80
N LEU A 44 19.56 -11.47 -24.61
CA LEU A 44 18.91 -11.72 -23.32
C LEU A 44 19.80 -12.40 -22.27
N VAL A 45 20.78 -13.21 -22.67
CA VAL A 45 21.65 -13.93 -21.71
C VAL A 45 22.79 -13.04 -21.23
N GLU A 46 23.26 -12.11 -22.08
CA GLU A 46 24.32 -11.15 -21.72
C GLU A 46 23.80 -10.06 -20.77
N GLU A 47 22.54 -9.65 -20.93
CA GLU A 47 21.85 -8.76 -19.98
C GLU A 47 21.53 -9.47 -18.65
N CYS A 48 21.05 -10.72 -18.69
CA CYS A 48 20.83 -11.54 -17.48
C CYS A 48 22.11 -11.67 -16.64
N GLN A 49 23.25 -11.87 -17.31
CA GLN A 49 24.55 -12.06 -16.67
C GLN A 49 25.09 -10.77 -16.04
N THR A 50 24.90 -9.63 -16.71
CA THR A 50 25.35 -8.32 -16.21
C THR A 50 24.57 -7.88 -14.97
N VAL A 51 23.25 -8.13 -14.92
CA VAL A 51 22.40 -7.81 -13.78
C VAL A 51 22.72 -8.71 -12.57
N LEU A 52 23.01 -9.99 -12.80
CA LEU A 52 23.39 -10.93 -11.72
C LEU A 52 24.74 -10.61 -11.09
N MET A 53 25.75 -10.26 -11.90
CA MET A 53 27.09 -9.92 -11.39
C MET A 53 27.11 -8.63 -10.56
N GLY A 54 26.12 -7.74 -10.72
CA GLY A 54 25.92 -6.56 -9.88
C GLY A 54 25.19 -6.84 -8.56
N ALA A 55 24.37 -7.89 -8.49
CA ALA A 55 23.51 -8.18 -7.33
C ALA A 55 24.20 -9.05 -6.26
N LEU A 56 25.24 -9.82 -6.61
CA LEU A 56 25.90 -10.78 -5.72
C LEU A 56 27.43 -10.79 -5.93
N PRO A 57 28.22 -10.06 -5.13
CA PRO A 57 29.67 -10.16 -5.21
C PRO A 57 30.12 -11.55 -4.71
N GLY A 58 30.74 -12.34 -5.59
CA GLY A 58 31.35 -13.64 -5.27
C GLY A 58 30.69 -14.89 -5.86
N THR A 59 29.78 -14.77 -6.83
CA THR A 59 29.24 -15.91 -7.59
C THR A 59 30.00 -16.12 -8.89
N ASP A 60 30.43 -17.35 -9.17
CA ASP A 60 31.14 -17.67 -10.41
C ASP A 60 30.22 -17.55 -11.63
N ALA A 61 30.78 -17.12 -12.76
CA ALA A 61 30.04 -16.82 -13.99
C ALA A 61 29.25 -18.02 -14.55
N ASP A 62 29.67 -19.24 -14.21
CA ASP A 62 28.99 -20.48 -14.61
C ASP A 62 27.72 -20.75 -13.78
N GLU A 63 27.70 -20.35 -12.50
CA GLU A 63 26.52 -20.49 -11.63
C GLU A 63 25.41 -19.49 -12.02
N ALA A 64 25.81 -18.27 -12.40
CA ALA A 64 24.89 -17.27 -12.94
C ALA A 64 24.24 -17.73 -14.26
N ARG A 65 24.97 -18.49 -15.08
CA ARG A 65 24.49 -19.01 -16.37
C ARG A 65 23.46 -20.13 -16.20
N SER A 66 23.68 -21.05 -15.25
CA SER A 66 22.73 -22.14 -14.96
C SER A 66 21.37 -21.61 -14.48
N ALA A 67 21.38 -20.54 -13.67
CA ALA A 67 20.16 -19.92 -13.17
C ALA A 67 19.29 -19.29 -14.29
N CYS A 68 19.92 -18.67 -15.30
CA CYS A 68 19.19 -18.08 -16.44
C CYS A 68 18.59 -19.15 -17.38
N GLU A 69 19.22 -20.34 -17.50
CA GLU A 69 18.69 -21.46 -18.32
C GLU A 69 17.49 -22.16 -17.69
N GLU A 70 17.40 -22.19 -16.35
CA GLU A 70 16.25 -22.74 -15.63
C GLU A 70 15.07 -21.74 -15.58
N GLY A 71 15.34 -20.44 -15.51
CA GLY A 71 14.31 -19.38 -15.57
C GLY A 71 13.57 -19.32 -16.91
N ALA A 72 14.28 -19.57 -18.03
CA ALA A 72 13.68 -19.58 -19.37
C ALA A 72 12.65 -20.71 -19.59
N LYS A 73 12.77 -21.83 -18.85
CA LYS A 73 11.85 -22.97 -18.96
C LYS A 73 10.55 -22.79 -18.15
N MET A 74 10.56 -21.92 -17.13
CA MET A 74 9.41 -21.71 -16.24
C MET A 74 8.51 -20.53 -16.65
N ALA A 75 8.93 -19.74 -17.66
CA ALA A 75 8.24 -18.54 -18.12
C ALA A 75 6.73 -18.71 -18.48
N PRO A 76 6.26 -19.81 -19.12
CA PRO A 76 4.84 -19.89 -19.50
C PRO A 76 3.90 -20.23 -18.32
N LEU A 77 4.42 -20.71 -17.19
CA LEU A 77 3.60 -21.21 -16.07
C LEU A 77 3.39 -20.15 -14.97
N VAL A 78 4.32 -19.21 -14.81
CA VAL A 78 4.25 -18.14 -13.80
C VAL A 78 3.24 -17.04 -14.18
N SER A 79 2.99 -16.82 -15.47
CA SER A 79 2.02 -15.80 -15.94
C SER A 79 0.55 -16.18 -15.64
N ALA A 80 0.23 -17.48 -15.57
CA ALA A 80 -1.14 -17.95 -15.32
C ALA A 80 -1.58 -17.86 -13.84
N MET A 81 -0.64 -17.83 -12.88
CA MET A 81 -0.98 -17.69 -11.45
C MET A 81 -1.16 -16.22 -11.01
N ALA A 82 -0.64 -15.25 -11.76
CA ALA A 82 -0.74 -13.84 -11.42
C ALA A 82 -2.12 -13.20 -11.75
N LEU A 83 -2.89 -13.79 -12.67
CA LEU A 83 -4.21 -13.26 -13.09
C LEU A 83 -5.40 -13.86 -12.33
N GLY A 84 -5.20 -14.94 -11.56
CA GLY A 84 -6.27 -15.58 -10.78
C GLY A 84 -6.47 -15.01 -9.38
N LEU A 85 -5.46 -14.35 -8.81
CA LEU A 85 -5.49 -13.86 -7.43
C LEU A 85 -5.94 -12.39 -7.27
N MET A 86 -6.30 -11.70 -8.36
CA MET A 86 -6.67 -10.28 -8.33
C MET A 86 -8.18 -10.01 -8.35
N SER A 87 -9.03 -11.06 -8.34
CA SER A 87 -10.49 -10.91 -8.46
C SER A 87 -11.25 -11.00 -7.12
N ALA A 88 -10.55 -11.04 -5.98
CA ALA A 88 -11.18 -11.28 -4.66
C ALA A 88 -11.12 -10.09 -3.68
N ILE A 89 -10.67 -8.91 -4.11
CA ILE A 89 -10.67 -7.70 -3.26
C ILE A 89 -11.60 -6.66 -3.88
N ALA A 90 -12.91 -6.94 -3.86
CA ALA A 90 -13.87 -5.86 -3.94
C ALA A 90 -13.89 -5.18 -2.55
N PRO A 91 -13.66 -3.85 -2.44
CA PRO A 91 -13.93 -3.16 -1.20
C PRO A 91 -15.43 -3.32 -0.91
N GLN A 92 -15.73 -3.95 0.22
CA GLN A 92 -17.08 -4.00 0.75
C GLN A 92 -17.43 -2.56 1.11
N ALA A 93 -18.15 -1.87 0.23
CA ALA A 93 -18.74 -0.58 0.56
C ALA A 93 -19.75 -0.82 1.68
N ALA A 94 -19.30 -0.66 2.92
CA ALA A 94 -20.16 -0.59 4.08
C ALA A 94 -20.98 0.70 3.98
N PHE A 95 -22.29 0.54 4.09
CA PHE A 95 -23.28 1.61 4.02
C PHE A 95 -22.95 2.75 4.99
N ALA A 96 -22.69 3.95 4.45
CA ALA A 96 -22.81 5.27 5.09
C ALA A 96 -22.55 5.35 6.61
N ALA A 97 -21.41 4.83 7.05
CA ALA A 97 -20.74 5.27 8.26
C ALA A 97 -19.49 6.01 7.77
N GLY A 98 -19.28 7.26 8.19
CA GLY A 98 -18.18 8.10 7.72
C GLY A 98 -16.81 7.39 7.75
N ASP A 99 -15.85 7.92 7.01
CA ASP A 99 -14.51 7.37 6.91
C ASP A 99 -13.70 7.66 8.19
N PRO A 100 -13.38 6.65 9.02
CA PRO A 100 -12.64 6.86 10.26
C PRO A 100 -11.20 7.33 10.00
N GLU A 101 -10.60 7.03 8.84
CA GLU A 101 -9.23 7.47 8.52
C GLU A 101 -9.20 8.99 8.25
N LEU A 102 -10.18 9.50 7.52
CA LEU A 102 -10.37 10.95 7.36
C LEU A 102 -10.79 11.62 8.68
N GLY A 103 -11.63 10.93 9.46
CA GLY A 103 -12.06 11.37 10.77
C GLY A 103 -10.92 11.58 11.76
N GLU A 104 -9.85 10.78 11.71
CA GLU A 104 -8.64 10.95 12.54
C GLU A 104 -7.97 12.31 12.29
N ILE A 105 -7.80 12.67 11.02
CA ILE A 105 -7.16 13.92 10.60
C ILE A 105 -7.97 15.12 11.13
N ILE A 106 -9.29 15.07 10.97
CA ILE A 106 -10.21 16.10 11.44
C ILE A 106 -10.18 16.17 12.97
N PHE A 107 -10.18 15.02 13.64
CA PHE A 107 -10.12 14.93 15.10
C PHE A 107 -8.84 15.56 15.66
N SER A 108 -7.70 15.27 15.05
CA SER A 108 -6.41 15.85 15.47
C SER A 108 -6.39 17.37 15.34
N GLY A 109 -7.02 17.91 14.30
CA GLY A 109 -7.07 19.36 14.07
C GLY A 109 -8.06 20.12 14.96
N ASN A 110 -9.16 19.48 15.38
CA ASN A 110 -10.31 20.18 15.98
C ASN A 110 -10.69 19.72 17.38
N CYS A 111 -10.45 18.44 17.71
CA CYS A 111 -11.01 17.79 18.90
C CYS A 111 -9.93 17.43 19.93
N ALA A 112 -8.72 17.09 19.47
CA ALA A 112 -7.63 16.60 20.32
C ALA A 112 -7.19 17.60 21.40
N ALA A 113 -7.36 18.91 21.17
CA ALA A 113 -7.04 19.95 22.16
C ALA A 113 -7.74 19.74 23.51
N CYS A 114 -8.95 19.16 23.49
CA CYS A 114 -9.69 18.82 24.71
C CYS A 114 -9.81 17.31 24.93
N HIS A 115 -9.77 16.52 23.85
CA HIS A 115 -10.08 15.10 23.86
C HIS A 115 -8.91 14.17 23.50
N ALA A 116 -7.67 14.61 23.66
CA ALA A 116 -6.49 13.78 23.41
C ALA A 116 -6.53 12.44 24.19
N GLY A 117 -6.25 11.34 23.49
CA GLY A 117 -6.29 9.98 24.05
C GLY A 117 -7.66 9.59 24.61
N GLY A 118 -8.74 10.11 23.99
CA GLY A 118 -10.11 9.88 24.43
C GLY A 118 -10.48 10.52 25.76
N ASN A 119 -9.61 11.35 26.36
CA ASN A 119 -9.88 12.00 27.64
C ASN A 119 -10.76 13.25 27.47
N ASN A 120 -10.95 14.00 28.55
CA ASN A 120 -11.60 15.31 28.49
C ASN A 120 -10.98 16.23 29.54
N VAL A 121 -10.27 17.26 29.06
CA VAL A 121 -9.55 18.20 29.93
C VAL A 121 -10.46 19.15 30.71
N VAL A 122 -11.72 19.31 30.27
CA VAL A 122 -12.69 20.22 30.89
C VAL A 122 -13.54 19.49 31.93
N GLN A 123 -13.98 18.27 31.63
CA GLN A 123 -14.71 17.41 32.56
C GLN A 123 -14.14 15.99 32.52
N ALA A 124 -13.37 15.63 33.55
CA ALA A 124 -12.62 14.38 33.61
C ALA A 124 -13.51 13.12 33.51
N GLU A 125 -14.76 13.21 33.97
CA GLU A 125 -15.72 12.09 33.93
C GLU A 125 -16.40 11.93 32.55
N LYS A 126 -16.24 12.89 31.63
CA LYS A 126 -16.92 12.94 30.33
C LYS A 126 -15.95 12.63 29.19
N THR A 127 -15.33 11.46 29.27
CA THR A 127 -14.39 10.96 28.25
C THR A 127 -15.11 10.43 27.01
N LEU A 128 -14.35 10.17 25.95
CA LEU A 128 -14.80 9.51 24.72
C LEU A 128 -14.64 7.98 24.77
N LYS A 129 -14.34 7.44 25.96
CA LYS A 129 -14.23 5.99 26.18
C LYS A 129 -15.62 5.35 26.19
N LYS A 130 -15.68 4.08 25.81
CA LYS A 130 -16.93 3.33 25.63
C LYS A 130 -17.87 3.43 26.82
N GLU A 131 -17.35 3.21 28.03
CA GLU A 131 -18.15 3.19 29.25
C GLU A 131 -18.80 4.55 29.52
N ALA A 132 -18.07 5.64 29.28
CA ALA A 132 -18.58 6.99 29.45
C ALA A 132 -19.63 7.31 28.37
N LEU A 133 -19.36 6.98 27.10
CA LEU A 133 -20.30 7.20 26.00
C LEU A 133 -21.61 6.43 26.22
N GLU A 134 -21.55 5.19 26.70
CA GLU A 134 -22.74 4.39 27.05
C GLU A 134 -23.50 5.00 28.22
N THR A 135 -22.79 5.37 29.30
CA THR A 135 -23.38 5.99 30.50
C THR A 135 -24.14 7.28 30.17
N TYR A 136 -23.64 8.06 29.21
CA TYR A 136 -24.26 9.33 28.81
C TYR A 136 -25.11 9.25 27.53
N GLY A 137 -25.31 8.05 26.97
CA GLY A 137 -26.17 7.82 25.81
C GLY A 137 -25.69 8.45 24.50
N VAL A 138 -24.37 8.57 24.33
CA VAL A 138 -23.71 9.13 23.13
C VAL A 138 -22.86 8.06 22.42
N ASN A 139 -23.25 6.80 22.53
CA ASN A 139 -22.52 5.63 22.02
C ASN A 139 -22.87 5.26 20.56
N THR A 140 -23.61 6.10 19.85
CA THR A 140 -24.00 5.89 18.45
C THR A 140 -23.54 7.05 17.59
N VAL A 141 -23.17 6.78 16.34
CA VAL A 141 -22.68 7.79 15.38
C VAL A 141 -23.62 8.99 15.28
N ASP A 142 -24.93 8.79 15.11
CA ASP A 142 -25.92 9.88 15.01
C ASP A 142 -25.92 10.82 16.22
N LYS A 143 -25.70 10.27 17.42
CA LYS A 143 -25.65 11.05 18.66
C LYS A 143 -24.37 11.85 18.75
N VAL A 144 -23.24 11.30 18.30
CA VAL A 144 -21.98 12.03 18.20
C VAL A 144 -22.08 13.13 17.15
N ILE A 145 -22.65 12.85 15.97
CA ILE A 145 -22.92 13.85 14.92
C ILE A 145 -23.74 15.00 15.50
N TYR A 146 -24.87 14.69 16.16
CA TYR A 146 -25.71 15.70 16.79
C TYR A 146 -24.94 16.53 17.82
N GLN A 147 -24.12 15.87 18.64
CA GLN A 147 -23.34 16.49 19.71
C GLN A 147 -22.22 17.40 19.18
N VAL A 148 -21.54 17.00 18.11
CA VAL A 148 -20.50 17.79 17.41
C VAL A 148 -21.12 18.97 16.68
N THR A 149 -22.23 18.73 15.98
CA THR A 149 -22.94 19.77 15.23
C THR A 149 -23.43 20.89 16.14
N ASN A 150 -24.08 20.55 17.24
CA ASN A 150 -24.73 21.53 18.13
C ASN A 150 -23.84 21.99 19.30
N GLY A 151 -22.76 21.27 19.60
CA GLY A 151 -21.97 21.49 20.82
C GLY A 151 -22.76 21.17 22.09
N LYS A 152 -22.13 21.33 23.26
CA LYS A 152 -22.77 21.24 24.58
C LYS A 152 -21.89 21.82 25.67
N ASN A 153 -22.47 22.72 26.47
CA ASN A 153 -21.78 23.41 27.55
C ASN A 153 -20.48 24.06 27.04
N ALA A 154 -19.32 23.60 27.51
CA ALA A 154 -18.01 24.09 27.12
C ALA A 154 -17.51 23.57 25.75
N MET A 155 -18.15 22.52 25.21
CA MET A 155 -17.83 22.02 23.87
C MET A 155 -18.48 22.93 22.82
N PRO A 156 -17.70 23.58 21.94
CA PRO A 156 -18.24 24.47 20.92
C PRO A 156 -19.05 23.69 19.87
N ALA A 157 -19.97 24.40 19.21
CA ALA A 157 -20.68 23.88 18.05
C ALA A 157 -19.76 23.91 16.82
N PHE A 158 -19.73 22.81 16.07
CA PHE A 158 -18.99 22.71 14.80
C PHE A 158 -19.90 22.78 13.57
N GLY A 159 -21.23 22.80 13.76
CA GLY A 159 -22.17 23.07 12.68
C GLY A 159 -21.86 24.39 11.98
N GLY A 160 -21.60 24.33 10.67
CA GLY A 160 -21.19 25.48 9.85
C GLY A 160 -19.71 25.81 9.88
N ARG A 161 -18.89 25.13 10.71
CA ARG A 161 -17.41 25.22 10.68
C ARG A 161 -16.80 24.04 9.95
N LEU A 162 -17.39 22.86 10.12
CA LEU A 162 -17.07 21.64 9.39
C LEU A 162 -18.23 21.30 8.45
N SER A 163 -17.93 20.61 7.35
CA SER A 163 -18.97 20.08 6.48
C SER A 163 -19.72 18.94 7.17
N GLU A 164 -20.91 18.59 6.68
CA GLU A 164 -21.68 17.49 7.25
C GLU A 164 -20.95 16.13 7.08
N GLU A 165 -20.23 15.96 5.98
CA GLU A 165 -19.37 14.80 5.71
C GLU A 165 -18.21 14.73 6.71
N ASP A 166 -17.48 15.83 6.94
CA ASP A 166 -16.41 15.88 7.94
C ASP A 166 -16.91 15.52 9.36
N ILE A 167 -18.15 15.94 9.69
CA ILE A 167 -18.78 15.63 10.98
C ILE A 167 -19.15 14.13 11.06
N GLN A 168 -19.58 13.52 9.96
CA GLN A 168 -19.84 12.09 9.89
C GLN A 168 -18.55 11.28 10.05
N ASP A 169 -17.48 11.69 9.38
CA ASP A 169 -16.16 11.04 9.44
C ASP A 169 -15.58 11.08 10.85
N VAL A 170 -15.57 12.27 11.49
CA VAL A 170 -15.08 12.37 12.88
C VAL A 170 -15.95 11.59 13.86
N ALA A 171 -17.28 11.54 13.64
CA ALA A 171 -18.17 10.75 14.49
C ALA A 171 -17.92 9.25 14.33
N ALA A 172 -17.69 8.78 13.11
CA ALA A 172 -17.30 7.41 12.83
C ALA A 172 -15.97 7.06 13.50
N TYR A 173 -14.96 7.93 13.39
CA TYR A 173 -13.67 7.78 14.06
C TYR A 173 -13.82 7.66 15.58
N VAL A 174 -14.58 8.56 16.22
CA VAL A 174 -14.76 8.54 17.69
C VAL A 174 -15.41 7.23 18.15
N ILE A 175 -16.42 6.74 17.42
CA ILE A 175 -17.09 5.47 17.76
C ILE A 175 -16.17 4.27 17.47
N ASP A 176 -15.42 4.25 16.38
CA ASP A 176 -14.45 3.19 16.08
C ASP A 176 -13.36 3.10 17.16
N GLN A 177 -12.80 4.25 17.57
CA GLN A 177 -11.81 4.30 18.64
C GLN A 177 -12.38 3.83 19.98
N ALA A 178 -13.60 4.26 20.32
CA ALA A 178 -14.25 3.86 21.56
C ALA A 178 -14.62 2.37 21.58
N THR A 179 -15.19 1.86 20.49
CA THR A 179 -15.67 0.47 20.42
C THR A 179 -14.54 -0.55 20.28
N GLY A 180 -13.44 -0.16 19.65
CA GLY A 180 -12.23 -0.96 19.53
C GLY A 180 -11.21 -0.77 20.65
N ASP A 181 -11.56 -0.01 21.71
CA ASP A 181 -10.68 0.29 22.85
C ASP A 181 -9.29 0.85 22.43
N LYS A 182 -9.28 1.75 21.43
CA LYS A 182 -8.06 2.24 20.77
C LYS A 182 -7.52 3.59 21.29
N TRP A 183 -8.21 4.21 22.26
CA TRP A 183 -7.86 5.51 22.86
C TRP A 183 -6.59 5.51 23.72
#